data_AF-K2FTX5-F1
#
_entry.id   AF-K2FTX5-F1
#
_cell.length_a   1.000
_cell.length_b   1.000
_cell.length_c   1.000
_cell.angle_alpha   90.00
_cell.angle_beta   90.00
_cell.angle_gamma   90.00
#
_symmetry.space_group_name_H-M   'P 1'
#
loop_
_entity.id
_entity.type
_entity.pdbx_description
1 polymer ?
#
loop_
_entity_poly.entity_id
_entity_poly.type
_entity_poly.pdbx_seq_one_letter_code
_entity_poly.pdbx_strand_id
1 'polypeptide(L)'
;MLPKQNRLLRREDFEKTFSRGIYIHIQEGVAIKFLKTDLAFSRLGFPVGKNFSKRAVDRNLAKRVLRSASYPLLNELKSGFDIIVLI
;
A
#
# COMPACT_ATOMS: atom_id res chain seq x y z
N MET A 1 5.65 8.88 -10.76
CA MET A 1 4.45 8.70 -9.89
C MET A 1 3.93 7.28 -10.11
N LEU A 2 3.57 6.54 -9.05
CA LEU A 2 3.12 5.14 -9.15
C LEU A 2 2.01 4.91 -10.20
N PRO A 3 2.14 4.00 -11.19
CA PRO A 3 1.13 3.77 -12.22
C PRO A 3 -0.22 3.33 -11.66
N LYS A 4 -1.33 3.60 -12.37
CA LYS A 4 -2.69 3.27 -11.87
C LYS A 4 -2.88 1.76 -11.68
N GLN A 5 -2.30 0.94 -12.55
CA GLN A 5 -2.37 -0.53 -12.46
C GLN A 5 -1.72 -1.07 -11.18
N ASN A 6 -0.63 -0.43 -10.71
CA ASN A 6 0.07 -0.81 -9.50
C ASN A 6 -0.54 -0.19 -8.23
N ARG A 7 -1.76 0.37 -8.29
CA ARG A 7 -2.45 0.94 -7.13
C ARG A 7 -3.56 -0.01 -6.70
N LEU A 8 -3.57 -0.36 -5.42
CA LEU A 8 -4.71 -0.98 -4.77
C LEU A 8 -5.77 0.12 -4.55
N LEU A 9 -6.93 -0.01 -5.19
CA LEU A 9 -7.97 1.04 -5.21
C LEU A 9 -9.32 0.54 -4.72
N ARG A 10 -9.69 -0.70 -5.04
CA ARG A 10 -11.02 -1.23 -4.72
C ARG A 10 -11.10 -1.57 -3.24
N ARG A 11 -12.21 -1.20 -2.61
CA ARG A 11 -12.46 -1.48 -1.20
C ARG A 11 -12.40 -2.97 -0.89
N GLU A 12 -12.99 -3.80 -1.75
CA GLU A 12 -12.99 -5.27 -1.62
C GLU A 12 -11.56 -5.84 -1.60
N ASP A 13 -10.66 -5.33 -2.45
CA ASP A 13 -9.25 -5.76 -2.47
C ASP A 13 -8.53 -5.39 -1.17
N PHE A 14 -8.81 -4.21 -0.62
CA PHE A 14 -8.30 -3.80 0.70
C PHE A 14 -8.82 -4.73 1.80
N GLU A 15 -10.14 -4.96 1.86
CA GLU A 15 -10.76 -5.83 2.87
C GLU A 15 -10.23 -7.27 2.78
N LYS A 16 -10.05 -7.80 1.57
CA LYS A 16 -9.46 -9.12 1.32
C LYS A 16 -8.02 -9.19 1.82
N THR A 17 -7.20 -8.18 1.52
CA THR A 17 -5.80 -8.12 1.97
C THR A 17 -5.70 -7.90 3.49
N PHE A 18 -6.62 -7.13 4.07
CA PHE A 18 -6.71 -6.94 5.52
C PHE A 18 -7.18 -8.17 6.28
N SER A 19 -8.02 -9.02 5.69
CA SER A 19 -8.51 -10.22 6.36
C SER A 19 -7.57 -11.41 6.20
N ARG A 20 -7.02 -11.62 5.00
CA ARG A 20 -6.25 -12.84 4.65
C ARG A 20 -4.76 -12.61 4.48
N GLY A 21 -4.31 -11.36 4.42
CA GLY A 21 -2.91 -11.03 4.20
C GLY A 21 -2.03 -11.34 5.41
N ILE A 22 -0.77 -11.67 5.13
CA ILE A 22 0.28 -11.83 6.13
C ILE A 22 0.67 -10.44 6.63
N TYR A 23 0.74 -10.27 7.95
CA TYR A 23 1.12 -9.02 8.60
C TYR A 23 2.58 -9.09 9.05
N ILE A 24 3.36 -8.08 8.66
CA ILE A 24 4.74 -7.89 9.07
C ILE A 24 4.84 -6.50 9.70
N HIS A 25 5.33 -6.47 10.93
CA HIS A 25 5.68 -5.22 11.59
C HIS A 25 7.13 -4.86 11.24
N ILE A 26 7.35 -3.63 10.79
CA ILE A 26 8.68 -3.06 10.55
C ILE A 26 9.00 -2.11 11.71
N GLN A 27 10.27 -1.83 11.94
CA GLN A 27 10.68 -0.84 12.93
C GLN A 27 10.09 0.55 12.61
N GLU A 28 10.05 1.42 13.63
CA GLU A 28 9.61 2.83 13.50
C GLU A 28 8.12 3.04 13.12
N GLY A 29 7.25 2.10 13.49
CA GLY A 29 5.80 2.28 13.37
C GLY A 29 5.23 2.07 11.97
N VAL A 30 6.02 1.49 11.06
CA VAL A 30 5.55 1.06 9.75
C VAL A 30 5.17 -0.41 9.81
N ALA A 31 4.04 -0.77 9.22
CA ALA A 31 3.68 -2.17 9.05
C ALA A 31 3.28 -2.46 7.60
N ILE A 32 3.51 -3.69 7.15
CA ILE A 32 3.12 -4.16 5.84
C ILE A 32 2.17 -5.32 5.99
N LYS A 33 1.07 -5.27 5.23
CA LYS A 33 0.18 -6.40 5.06
C LYS A 33 0.11 -6.79 3.59
N PHE A 34 0.43 -8.03 3.27
CA PHE A 34 0.46 -8.46 1.87
C PHE A 34 -0.27 -9.78 1.64
N LEU A 35 -0.85 -9.92 0.46
CA LEU A 35 -1.60 -11.09 0.03
C LEU A 35 -1.22 -11.43 -1.41
N LYS A 36 -1.00 -12.71 -1.70
CA LYS A 36 -0.77 -13.16 -3.07
C LYS A 36 -2.04 -12.99 -3.90
N THR A 37 -1.89 -12.50 -5.13
CA THR A 37 -2.97 -12.30 -6.11
C THR A 37 -2.61 -12.99 -7.43
N ASP A 38 -3.61 -13.28 -8.24
CA ASP A 38 -3.45 -13.93 -9.55
C ASP A 38 -3.06 -12.94 -10.66
N LEU A 39 -2.86 -11.66 -10.31
CA LEU A 39 -2.41 -10.63 -11.24
C LEU A 39 -0.93 -10.79 -11.58
N ALA A 40 -0.56 -10.50 -12.82
CA ALA A 40 0.84 -10.50 -13.27
C ALA A 40 1.68 -9.34 -12.70
N PHE A 41 1.06 -8.43 -11.93
CA PHE A 41 1.71 -7.25 -11.36
C PHE A 41 1.29 -7.07 -9.90
N SER A 42 2.15 -6.39 -9.13
CA SER A 42 1.87 -6.08 -7.73
C SER A 42 1.18 -4.73 -7.58
N ARG A 43 0.26 -4.64 -6.61
CA ARG A 43 -0.55 -3.46 -6.33
C ARG A 43 -0.25 -2.96 -4.91
N LEU A 44 -0.05 -1.65 -4.78
CA LEU A 44 0.26 -0.99 -3.51
C LEU A 44 -0.91 -0.13 -3.02
N GLY A 45 -1.26 -0.30 -1.76
CA GLY A 45 -2.31 0.44 -1.05
C GLY A 45 -1.75 1.22 0.12
N PHE A 46 -2.21 2.47 0.26
CA PHE A 46 -1.78 3.38 1.34
C PHE A 46 -3.01 3.94 2.07
N PRO A 47 -3.54 3.21 3.07
CA PRO A 47 -4.71 3.61 3.84
C PRO A 47 -4.35 4.68 4.88
N VAL A 48 -4.11 5.92 4.43
CA VAL A 48 -3.82 7.06 5.32
C VAL A 48 -5.12 7.70 5.79
N GLY A 49 -5.57 7.28 6.97
CA GLY A 49 -6.81 7.73 7.62
C GLY A 49 -6.65 8.95 8.53
N LYS A 50 -7.73 9.29 9.25
CA LYS A 50 -7.73 10.39 10.24
C LYS A 50 -6.80 10.13 11.43
N ASN A 51 -6.46 8.86 11.68
CA ASN A 51 -5.54 8.44 12.74
C ASN A 51 -4.12 8.99 12.52
N PHE A 52 -3.73 9.22 11.26
CA PHE A 52 -2.45 9.83 10.90
C PHE A 52 -2.47 11.36 11.05
N SER A 53 -3.48 12.03 10.49
CA SER A 53 -3.66 13.48 10.64
C SER A 53 -5.11 13.88 10.40
N LYS A 54 -5.59 14.88 11.18
CA LYS A 54 -6.89 15.51 10.96
C LYS A 54 -6.92 16.33 9.67
N ARG A 55 -5.77 16.85 9.22
CA ARG A 55 -5.66 17.70 8.02
C ARG A 55 -5.63 16.84 6.75
N ALA A 56 -6.48 17.17 5.78
CA ALA A 56 -6.53 16.45 4.51
C ALA A 56 -5.26 16.63 3.66
N VAL A 57 -4.64 17.80 3.76
CA VAL A 57 -3.40 18.14 3.03
C VAL A 57 -2.26 17.21 3.46
N ASP A 58 -2.04 17.05 4.75
CA ASP A 58 -0.97 16.20 5.30
C ASP A 58 -1.18 14.73 4.91
N ARG A 59 -2.41 14.22 4.99
CA ARG A 59 -2.74 12.85 4.54
C ARG A 59 -2.48 12.65 3.05
N ASN A 60 -2.80 13.65 2.23
CA ASN A 60 -2.56 13.60 0.79
C ASN A 60 -1.08 13.71 0.45
N LEU A 61 -0.33 14.51 1.20
CA LEU A 61 1.12 14.60 1.11
C LEU A 61 1.77 13.26 1.45
N ALA A 62 1.41 12.63 2.57
CA ALA A 62 1.92 11.32 2.96
C ALA A 62 1.66 10.26 1.87
N LYS A 63 0.43 10.17 1.35
CA LYS A 63 0.12 9.29 0.20
C LYS A 63 0.90 9.62 -1.07
N ARG A 64 1.27 10.89 -1.31
CA ARG A 64 2.11 11.27 -2.46
C ARG A 64 3.55 10.85 -2.26
N VAL A 65 4.10 11.07 -1.07
CA VAL A 65 5.46 10.67 -0.69
C VAL A 65 5.62 9.16 -0.79
N LEU A 66 4.72 8.39 -0.17
CA LEU A 66 4.74 6.92 -0.21
C LEU A 66 4.69 6.40 -1.66
N ARG A 67 3.80 6.93 -2.50
CA ARG A 67 3.72 6.54 -3.92
C ARG A 67 4.99 6.88 -4.70
N SER A 68 5.67 7.96 -4.35
CA SER A 68 6.92 8.35 -4.99
C SER A 68 8.06 7.41 -4.57
N ALA A 69 8.15 7.12 -3.28
CA ALA A 69 9.15 6.21 -2.71
C ALA A 69 8.99 4.77 -3.21
N SER A 70 7.76 4.28 -3.38
CA SER A 70 7.52 2.91 -3.87
C SER A 70 7.67 2.75 -5.39
N TYR A 71 7.69 3.83 -6.16
CA TYR A 71 7.78 3.75 -7.62
C TYR A 71 9.08 3.08 -8.12
N PRO A 72 10.29 3.47 -7.68
CA PRO A 72 11.52 2.80 -8.11
C PRO A 72 11.56 1.32 -7.70
N LEU A 73 10.99 0.99 -6.54
CA LEU A 73 10.98 -0.36 -6.00
C LEU A 73 10.04 -1.32 -6.76
N LEU A 74 9.16 -0.82 -7.64
CA LEU A 74 8.23 -1.67 -8.39
C LEU A 74 8.91 -2.75 -9.22
N ASN A 75 10.10 -2.46 -9.75
CA ASN A 75 10.85 -3.41 -10.59
C ASN A 75 11.54 -4.50 -9.75
N GLU A 76 11.81 -4.21 -8.48
CA GLU A 76 12.44 -5.15 -7.54
C GLU A 76 11.41 -6.00 -6.80
N LEU A 77 10.16 -5.55 -6.76
CA LEU A 77 9.07 -6.29 -6.14
C LEU A 77 8.72 -7.55 -6.95
N LYS A 78 8.61 -8.67 -6.23
CA LYS A 78 8.00 -9.87 -6.79
C LYS A 78 6.59 -9.55 -7.26
N SER A 79 6.25 -9.98 -8.47
CA SER A 79 4.92 -9.78 -9.06
C SER A 79 3.86 -10.66 -8.38
N GLY A 80 2.59 -10.25 -8.52
CA GLY A 80 1.44 -11.01 -8.02
C GLY A 80 1.17 -10.84 -6.53
N PHE A 81 1.38 -9.64 -5.99
CA PHE A 81 1.02 -9.32 -4.61
C PHE A 81 0.20 -8.04 -4.49
N ASP A 82 -0.82 -8.10 -3.65
CA ASP A 82 -1.47 -6.93 -3.07
C ASP A 82 -0.77 -6.59 -1.78
N ILE A 83 -0.26 -5.37 -1.67
CA ILE A 83 0.58 -4.91 -0.58
C ILE A 83 -0.04 -3.64 0.00
N ILE A 84 -0.32 -3.65 1.29
CA ILE A 84 -0.81 -2.51 2.06
C ILE A 84 0.32 -2.06 2.97
N VAL A 85 0.67 -0.78 2.90
CA VAL A 85 1.63 -0.14 3.80
C VAL A 85 0.86 0.72 4.80
N LEU A 86 0.97 0.37 6.07
CA LEU A 86 0.34 1.01 7.21
C LEU A 86 1.34 1.96 7.86
N ILE A 87 0.89 3.20 8.06
CA ILE A 87 1.60 4.30 8.75
C ILE A 87 0.63 5.05 9.67
#